data_AF-A0A3D3LBH3-F1
#
_entry.id   AF-A0A3D3LBH3-F1
#
_cell.length_a   1.000
_cell.length_b   1.000
_cell.length_c   1.000
_cell.angle_alpha   90.00
_cell.angle_beta   90.00
_cell.angle_gamma   90.00
#
_symmetry.space_group_name_H-M   'P 1'
#
loop_
_entity.id
_entity.type
_entity.pdbx_description
1 polymer ?
#
loop_
_entity_poly.entity_id
_entity_poly.type
_entity_poly.pdbx_seq_one_letter_code
_entity_poly.pdbx_strand_id
1 'polypeptide(L)'
;MADTTADTVKKTVETATDTVKKTVETATATVKASAEKAQATFQANAEQAQAAGAKALREVADKSAASLTELNVQSKQNLEAIVASAAAAQKGVEALSAQSAAFTKKSWEDGVAAAQSMSQARSIQELLELQTTWAKSATEAYLAEVTKATDVLTASVKNSFQPINERVTASVEKFQAAR
;
A
#
# COMPACT_ATOMS: atom_id res chain seq x y z
N MET A 1 47.19 74.61 62.51
CA MET A 1 45.99 73.88 62.02
C MET A 1 45.89 73.91 60.49
N ALA A 2 46.98 73.66 59.74
CA ALA A 2 46.98 73.71 58.27
C ALA A 2 47.38 72.38 57.61
N ASP A 3 47.73 71.35 58.38
CA ASP A 3 48.32 70.10 57.89
C ASP A 3 47.29 68.95 57.75
N THR A 4 46.17 69.01 58.47
CA THR A 4 45.16 67.94 58.52
C THR A 4 44.21 67.95 57.29
N THR A 5 44.08 69.09 56.61
CA THR A 5 43.14 69.27 55.49
C THR A 5 43.68 68.67 54.19
N ALA A 6 44.99 68.72 53.94
CA ALA A 6 45.60 68.19 52.73
C ALA A 6 45.64 66.64 52.71
N ASP A 7 45.97 66.01 53.85
CA ASP A 7 45.98 64.54 53.98
C ASP A 7 44.58 63.93 53.89
N THR A 8 43.57 64.62 54.44
CA THR A 8 42.17 64.17 54.36
C THR A 8 41.66 64.22 52.92
N VAL A 9 42.00 65.27 52.17
CA VAL A 9 41.65 65.40 50.74
C VAL A 9 42.36 64.32 49.91
N LYS A 10 43.66 64.09 50.14
CA LYS A 10 44.43 63.06 49.43
C LYS A 10 43.88 61.65 49.67
N LYS A 11 43.59 61.30 50.93
CA LYS A 11 43.02 60.00 51.29
C LYS A 11 41.61 59.79 50.72
N THR A 12 40.82 60.87 50.63
CA THR A 12 39.49 60.84 50.00
C THR A 12 39.60 60.62 48.49
N VAL A 13 40.57 61.25 47.82
CA VAL A 13 40.84 61.07 46.39
C VAL A 13 41.37 59.67 46.07
N GLU A 14 42.27 59.12 46.89
CA GLU A 14 42.79 57.75 46.74
C GLU A 14 41.68 56.71 46.93
N THR A 15 40.85 56.86 47.97
CA THR A 15 39.71 55.95 48.22
C THR A 15 38.67 56.01 47.10
N ALA A 16 38.40 57.21 46.57
CA ALA A 16 37.51 57.39 45.42
C ALA A 16 38.08 56.73 44.16
N THR A 17 39.39 56.85 43.93
CA THR A 17 40.08 56.25 42.77
C THR A 17 40.04 54.71 42.83
N ASP A 18 40.29 54.11 44.00
CA ASP A 18 40.23 52.66 44.16
C ASP A 18 38.81 52.11 44.04
N THR A 19 37.82 52.85 44.52
CA THR A 19 36.40 52.48 44.40
C THR A 19 35.96 52.50 42.93
N VAL A 20 36.36 53.53 42.18
CA VAL A 20 36.11 53.61 40.74
C VAL A 20 36.80 52.46 40.01
N LYS A 21 38.06 52.17 40.32
CA LYS A 21 38.82 51.08 39.70
C LYS A 21 38.17 49.73 39.92
N LYS A 22 37.78 49.41 41.16
CA LYS A 22 37.10 48.14 41.50
C LYS A 22 35.72 48.02 40.83
N THR A 23 35.00 49.13 40.70
CA THR A 23 33.70 49.17 40.00
C THR A 23 33.87 48.92 38.51
N VAL A 24 34.89 49.52 37.88
CA VAL A 24 35.23 49.30 36.47
C VAL A 24 35.70 47.87 36.23
N GLU A 25 36.53 47.29 37.10
CA GLU A 25 36.99 45.90 37.01
C GLU A 25 35.83 44.90 37.14
N THR A 26 34.91 45.13 38.07
CA THR A 26 33.72 44.29 38.28
C THR A 26 32.74 44.39 37.10
N ALA A 27 32.52 45.60 36.59
CA ALA A 27 31.71 45.83 35.39
C ALA A 27 32.33 45.13 34.17
N THR A 28 33.64 45.24 33.99
CA THR A 28 34.37 44.58 32.89
C THR A 28 34.29 43.07 32.98
N ALA A 29 34.46 42.49 34.17
CA ALA A 29 34.32 41.04 34.38
C ALA A 29 32.88 40.54 34.11
N THR A 30 31.87 41.31 34.51
CA THR A 30 30.45 40.98 34.30
C THR A 30 30.08 41.03 32.82
N VAL A 31 30.58 42.05 32.09
CA VAL A 31 30.40 42.16 30.63
C VAL A 31 31.10 41.01 29.92
N LYS A 32 32.31 40.63 30.33
CA LYS A 32 33.06 39.52 29.74
C LYS A 32 32.37 38.18 29.94
N ALA A 33 31.92 37.87 31.16
CA ALA A 33 31.17 36.65 31.45
C ALA A 33 29.82 36.59 30.70
N SER A 34 29.16 37.74 30.53
CA SER A 34 27.91 37.84 29.77
C SER A 34 28.15 37.61 28.27
N ALA A 35 29.24 38.14 27.72
CA ALA A 35 29.64 37.92 26.33
C ALA A 35 30.02 36.46 26.07
N GLU A 36 30.76 35.82 26.97
CA GLU A 36 31.14 34.40 26.87
C GLU A 36 29.90 33.49 26.93
N LYS A 37 28.95 33.77 27.84
CA LYS A 37 27.70 33.00 27.94
C LYS A 37 26.80 33.21 26.72
N ALA A 38 26.71 34.43 26.20
CA ALA A 38 25.97 34.73 24.98
C ALA A 38 26.58 34.00 23.77
N GLN A 39 27.92 33.97 23.66
CA GLN A 39 28.62 33.28 22.59
C GLN A 39 28.47 31.75 22.69
N ALA A 40 28.56 31.18 23.90
CA ALA A 40 28.32 29.75 24.12
C ALA A 40 26.86 29.34 23.82
N THR A 41 25.89 30.18 24.21
CA THR A 41 24.46 29.95 23.91
C THR A 41 24.19 30.05 22.41
N PHE A 42 24.83 31.01 21.72
CA PHE A 42 24.72 31.14 20.27
C PHE A 42 25.32 29.93 19.54
N GLN A 43 26.48 29.44 19.96
CA GLN A 43 27.10 28.25 19.37
C GLN A 43 26.26 27.00 19.62
N ALA A 44 25.78 26.77 20.84
CA ALA A 44 24.91 25.64 21.16
C ALA A 44 23.59 25.67 20.37
N ASN A 45 22.98 26.85 20.22
CA ASN A 45 21.76 27.00 19.42
C ASN A 45 22.02 26.81 17.92
N ALA A 46 23.17 27.26 17.41
CA ALA A 46 23.56 27.04 16.02
C ALA A 46 23.81 25.56 15.72
N GLU A 47 24.51 24.83 16.60
CA GLU A 47 24.72 23.38 16.49
C GLU A 47 23.40 22.61 16.58
N GLN A 48 22.51 22.99 17.51
CA GLN A 48 21.20 22.36 17.65
C GLN A 48 20.29 22.62 16.44
N ALA A 49 20.32 23.84 15.89
CA ALA A 49 19.58 24.17 14.67
C ALA A 49 20.12 23.40 13.45
N GLN A 50 21.45 23.25 13.34
CA GLN A 50 22.08 22.48 12.27
C GLN A 50 21.79 20.97 12.40
N ALA A 51 21.83 20.43 13.63
CA ALA A 51 21.48 19.03 13.91
C ALA A 51 20.00 18.73 13.64
N ALA A 52 19.10 19.63 14.03
CA ALA A 52 17.67 19.53 13.73
C ALA A 52 17.39 19.59 12.22
N GLY A 53 18.06 20.51 11.50
CA GLY A 53 17.98 20.60 10.04
C GLY A 53 18.50 19.35 9.33
N ALA A 54 19.64 18.81 9.78
CA ALA A 54 20.21 17.58 9.23
C ALA A 54 19.32 16.35 9.50
N LYS A 55 18.68 16.27 10.66
CA LYS A 55 17.72 15.21 11.00
C LYS A 55 16.46 15.31 10.14
N ALA A 56 15.89 16.52 10.01
CA ALA A 56 14.72 16.74 9.16
C ALA A 56 15.01 16.41 7.69
N LEU A 57 16.19 16.77 7.17
CA LEU A 57 16.60 16.43 5.81
C LEU A 57 16.76 14.92 5.62
N ARG A 58 17.37 14.22 6.58
CA ARG A 58 17.45 12.75 6.55
C ARG A 58 16.07 12.10 6.58
N GLU A 59 15.18 12.58 7.44
CA GLU A 59 13.83 12.03 7.58
C GLU A 59 12.98 12.26 6.31
N VAL A 60 13.16 13.41 5.64
CA VAL A 60 12.58 13.68 4.31
C VAL A 60 13.20 12.80 3.23
N ALA A 61 14.52 12.59 3.26
CA ALA A 61 15.21 11.70 2.32
C ALA A 61 14.74 10.25 2.50
N ASP A 62 14.64 9.75 3.73
CA ASP A 62 14.18 8.39 4.04
C ASP A 62 12.69 8.21 3.67
N LYS A 63 11.83 9.19 3.98
CA LYS A 63 10.43 9.17 3.56
C LYS A 63 10.28 9.20 2.04
N SER A 64 11.05 10.03 1.34
CA SER A 64 10.97 10.10 -0.13
C SER A 64 11.48 8.82 -0.78
N ALA A 65 12.57 8.23 -0.29
CA ALA A 65 13.07 6.94 -0.75
C ALA A 65 12.07 5.80 -0.48
N ALA A 66 11.44 5.77 0.70
CA ALA A 66 10.37 4.83 1.02
C ALA A 66 9.14 5.03 0.12
N SER A 67 8.70 6.26 -0.11
CA SER A 67 7.58 6.57 -1.01
C SER A 67 7.85 6.17 -2.46
N LEU A 68 9.06 6.40 -2.99
CA LEU A 68 9.42 5.97 -4.34
C LEU A 68 9.44 4.44 -4.47
N THR A 69 9.91 3.75 -3.44
CA THR A 69 9.90 2.28 -3.39
C THR A 69 8.47 1.75 -3.31
N GLU A 70 7.64 2.34 -2.45
CA GLU A 70 6.22 2.01 -2.29
C GLU A 70 5.43 2.23 -3.60
N LEU A 71 5.66 3.33 -4.30
CA LEU A 71 5.06 3.61 -5.61
C LEU A 71 5.42 2.54 -6.65
N ASN A 72 6.71 2.17 -6.73
CA ASN A 72 7.15 1.10 -7.63
C ASN A 72 6.52 -0.25 -7.29
N VAL A 73 6.43 -0.61 -6.00
CA VAL A 73 5.77 -1.83 -5.53
C VAL A 73 4.28 -1.81 -5.88
N GLN A 74 3.57 -0.70 -5.66
CA GLN A 74 2.16 -0.58 -5.99
C GLN A 74 1.91 -0.68 -7.50
N SER A 75 2.74 -0.03 -8.33
CA SER A 75 2.65 -0.15 -9.78
C SER A 75 2.85 -1.60 -10.24
N LYS A 76 3.86 -2.29 -9.70
CA LYS A 76 4.10 -3.71 -10.00
C LYS A 76 2.92 -4.59 -9.59
N GLN A 77 2.40 -4.42 -8.38
CA GLN A 77 1.26 -5.20 -7.90
C GLN A 77 -0.03 -4.95 -8.70
N ASN A 78 -0.23 -3.73 -9.23
CA ASN A 78 -1.36 -3.44 -10.11
C ASN A 78 -1.22 -4.14 -11.46
N LEU A 79 -0.01 -4.20 -12.03
CA LEU A 79 0.26 -4.97 -13.25
C LEU A 79 0.07 -6.47 -13.02
N GLU A 80 0.56 -7.00 -11.89
CA GLU A 80 0.36 -8.40 -11.50
C GLU A 80 -1.13 -8.73 -11.37
N ALA A 81 -1.94 -7.83 -10.80
CA ALA A 81 -3.38 -8.01 -10.71
C ALA A 81 -4.05 -8.07 -12.09
N ILE A 82 -3.66 -7.20 -13.03
CA ILE A 82 -4.18 -7.23 -14.42
C ILE A 82 -3.81 -8.54 -15.11
N VAL A 83 -2.55 -9.00 -14.96
CA VAL A 83 -2.09 -10.27 -15.53
C VAL A 83 -2.86 -11.44 -14.92
N ALA A 84 -3.09 -11.44 -13.60
CA ALA A 84 -3.88 -12.45 -12.92
C ALA A 84 -5.34 -12.46 -13.40
N SER A 85 -5.96 -11.28 -13.59
CA SER A 85 -7.30 -11.14 -14.16
C SER A 85 -7.39 -11.71 -15.57
N ALA A 86 -6.41 -11.41 -16.44
CA ALA A 86 -6.35 -11.94 -17.80
C ALA A 86 -6.17 -13.47 -17.81
N ALA A 87 -5.30 -14.01 -16.94
CA ALA A 87 -5.11 -15.44 -16.79
C ALA A 87 -6.38 -16.14 -16.27
N ALA A 88 -7.14 -15.51 -15.36
CA ALA A 88 -8.42 -16.03 -14.88
C ALA A 88 -9.47 -16.06 -15.99
N ALA A 89 -9.56 -15.01 -16.81
CA ALA A 89 -10.45 -14.96 -17.97
C ALA A 89 -10.11 -16.07 -18.98
N GLN A 90 -8.82 -16.24 -19.28
CA GLN A 90 -8.34 -17.29 -20.19
C GLN A 90 -8.74 -18.70 -19.71
N LYS A 91 -8.59 -18.98 -18.41
CA LYS A 91 -9.03 -20.26 -17.82
C LYS A 91 -10.54 -20.49 -17.98
N GLY A 92 -11.34 -19.42 -17.94
CA GLY A 92 -12.77 -19.49 -18.22
C GLY A 92 -13.09 -19.97 -19.64
N VAL A 93 -12.36 -19.44 -20.63
CA VAL A 93 -12.47 -19.84 -22.03
C VAL A 93 -12.02 -21.29 -22.24
N GLU A 94 -10.92 -21.69 -21.60
CA GLU A 94 -10.43 -23.08 -21.63
C GLU A 94 -11.47 -24.04 -21.04
N ALA A 95 -12.09 -23.68 -19.92
CA ALA A 95 -13.14 -24.47 -19.29
C ALA A 95 -14.37 -24.63 -20.19
N LEU A 96 -14.87 -23.54 -20.80
CA LEU A 96 -15.99 -23.58 -21.75
C LEU A 96 -15.66 -24.44 -22.99
N SER A 97 -14.44 -24.33 -23.51
CA SER A 97 -13.98 -25.11 -24.66
C SER A 97 -13.92 -26.60 -24.34
N ALA A 98 -13.34 -26.96 -23.19
CA ALA A 98 -13.29 -28.35 -22.72
C ALA A 98 -14.70 -28.92 -22.47
N GLN A 99 -15.61 -28.12 -21.91
CA GLN A 99 -17.00 -28.50 -21.68
C GLN A 99 -17.72 -28.78 -23.01
N SER A 100 -17.60 -27.87 -23.98
CA SER A 100 -18.21 -28.01 -25.31
C SER A 100 -17.72 -29.26 -26.05
N ALA A 101 -16.42 -29.55 -25.98
CA ALA A 101 -15.84 -30.75 -26.55
C ALA A 101 -16.36 -32.03 -25.89
N ALA A 102 -16.47 -32.03 -24.55
CA ALA A 102 -17.01 -33.15 -23.79
C ALA A 102 -18.49 -33.39 -24.11
N PHE A 103 -19.30 -32.33 -24.20
CA PHE A 103 -20.71 -32.43 -24.59
C PHE A 103 -20.86 -32.99 -25.99
N THR A 104 -20.10 -32.49 -26.97
CA THR A 104 -20.13 -32.98 -28.36
C THR A 104 -19.83 -34.47 -28.44
N LYS A 105 -18.77 -34.92 -27.74
CA LYS A 105 -18.43 -36.34 -27.65
C LYS A 105 -19.56 -37.15 -27.05
N LYS A 106 -20.14 -36.68 -25.94
CA LYS A 106 -21.25 -37.35 -25.27
C LYS A 106 -22.50 -37.42 -26.16
N SER A 107 -22.88 -36.33 -26.84
CA SER A 107 -24.03 -36.30 -27.74
C SER A 107 -23.87 -37.29 -28.90
N TRP A 108 -22.64 -37.46 -29.42
CA TRP A 108 -22.35 -38.47 -30.43
C TRP A 108 -22.53 -39.89 -29.89
N GLU A 109 -21.95 -40.20 -28.73
CA GLU A 109 -22.08 -41.51 -28.07
C GLU A 109 -23.55 -41.84 -27.78
N ASP A 110 -24.30 -40.89 -27.21
CA ASP A 110 -25.72 -41.04 -26.90
C ASP A 110 -26.57 -41.22 -28.18
N GLY A 111 -26.24 -40.51 -29.27
CA GLY A 111 -26.92 -40.65 -30.56
C GLY A 111 -26.70 -42.02 -31.22
N VAL A 112 -25.46 -42.53 -31.18
CA VAL A 112 -25.15 -43.88 -31.67
C VAL A 112 -25.89 -44.93 -30.85
N ALA A 113 -25.89 -44.80 -29.53
CA ALA A 113 -26.62 -45.71 -28.64
C ALA A 113 -28.14 -45.69 -28.93
N ALA A 114 -28.71 -44.50 -29.16
CA ALA A 114 -30.12 -44.36 -29.53
C ALA A 114 -30.44 -45.03 -30.87
N ALA A 115 -29.62 -44.80 -31.90
CA ALA A 115 -29.78 -45.42 -33.21
C ALA A 115 -29.71 -46.96 -33.14
N GLN A 116 -28.74 -47.49 -32.40
CA GLN A 116 -28.61 -48.93 -32.17
C GLN A 116 -29.84 -49.50 -31.44
N SER A 117 -30.38 -48.76 -30.47
CA SER A 117 -31.58 -49.18 -29.72
C SER A 117 -32.83 -49.17 -30.60
N MET A 118 -33.04 -48.11 -31.38
CA MET A 118 -34.14 -47.98 -32.33
C MET A 118 -34.09 -49.07 -33.42
N SER A 119 -32.89 -49.45 -33.89
CA SER A 119 -32.72 -50.51 -34.90
C SER A 119 -33.17 -51.90 -34.42
N GLN A 120 -33.26 -52.10 -33.10
CA GLN A 120 -33.68 -53.35 -32.47
C GLN A 120 -35.17 -53.37 -32.11
N ALA A 121 -35.88 -52.25 -32.32
CA ALA A 121 -37.31 -52.13 -32.03
C ALA A 121 -38.12 -53.10 -32.91
N ARG A 122 -39.05 -53.84 -32.29
CA ARG A 122 -39.86 -54.87 -32.96
C ARG A 122 -41.24 -54.35 -33.37
N SER A 123 -41.59 -53.14 -32.96
CA SER A 123 -42.86 -52.49 -33.29
C SER A 123 -42.72 -50.96 -33.38
N ILE A 124 -43.68 -50.31 -34.03
CA ILE A 124 -43.75 -48.84 -34.10
C ILE A 124 -43.95 -48.23 -32.71
N GLN A 125 -44.68 -48.92 -31.83
CA GLN A 125 -44.95 -48.42 -30.48
C GLN A 125 -43.67 -48.41 -29.63
N GLU A 126 -42.87 -49.48 -29.70
CA GLU A 126 -41.54 -49.55 -29.07
C GLU A 126 -40.58 -48.48 -29.64
N LEU A 127 -40.62 -48.25 -30.96
CA LEU A 127 -39.83 -47.20 -31.59
C LEU A 127 -40.20 -45.79 -31.07
N LEU A 128 -41.50 -45.50 -30.93
CA LEU A 128 -41.99 -44.22 -30.40
C LEU A 128 -41.60 -44.01 -28.93
N GLU A 129 -41.62 -45.08 -28.12
CA GLU A 129 -41.15 -45.03 -26.73
C GLU A 129 -39.65 -44.74 -26.65
N LEU A 130 -38.84 -45.42 -27.47
CA LEU A 130 -37.39 -45.19 -27.55
C LEU A 130 -37.07 -43.77 -28.03
N GLN A 131 -37.79 -43.27 -29.04
CA GLN A 131 -37.63 -41.90 -29.54
C GLN A 131 -38.00 -40.86 -28.48
N THR A 132 -39.11 -41.07 -27.77
CA THR A 132 -39.56 -40.17 -26.69
C THR A 132 -38.56 -40.15 -25.54
N THR A 133 -38.04 -41.33 -25.17
CA THR A 133 -37.02 -41.46 -24.13
C THR A 133 -35.73 -40.74 -24.51
N TRP A 134 -35.23 -40.97 -25.73
CA TRP A 134 -34.04 -40.29 -26.22
C TRP A 134 -34.24 -38.76 -26.27
N ALA A 135 -35.38 -38.28 -26.77
CA ALA A 135 -35.68 -36.85 -26.85
C ALA A 135 -35.71 -36.21 -25.45
N LYS A 136 -36.29 -36.90 -24.47
CA LYS A 136 -36.29 -36.45 -23.07
C LYS A 136 -34.87 -36.37 -22.51
N SER A 137 -34.08 -37.43 -22.65
CA SER A 137 -32.69 -37.46 -22.17
C SER A 137 -31.81 -36.42 -22.87
N ALA A 138 -31.99 -36.21 -24.17
CA ALA A 138 -31.27 -35.18 -24.92
C ALA A 138 -31.60 -33.77 -24.41
N THR A 139 -32.87 -33.51 -24.08
CA THR A 139 -33.31 -32.22 -23.52
C THR A 139 -32.73 -32.00 -22.12
N GLU A 140 -32.75 -33.02 -21.26
CA GLU A 140 -32.15 -32.96 -19.91
C GLU A 140 -30.65 -32.73 -19.98
N ALA A 141 -29.94 -33.44 -20.87
CA ALA A 141 -28.50 -33.29 -21.08
C ALA A 141 -28.14 -31.88 -21.60
N TYR A 142 -28.92 -31.34 -22.54
CA TYR A 142 -28.73 -29.99 -23.06
C TYR A 142 -28.93 -28.92 -21.96
N LEU A 143 -30.01 -29.04 -21.17
CA LEU A 143 -30.26 -28.09 -20.09
C LEU A 143 -29.15 -28.12 -19.04
N ALA A 144 -28.68 -29.32 -18.69
CA ALA A 144 -27.54 -29.47 -17.78
C ALA A 144 -26.27 -28.80 -18.31
N GLU A 145 -25.99 -28.92 -19.61
CA GLU A 145 -24.84 -28.28 -20.26
C GLU A 145 -24.96 -26.75 -20.26
N VAL A 146 -26.15 -26.21 -20.53
CA VAL A 146 -26.42 -24.76 -20.47
C VAL A 146 -26.25 -24.22 -19.05
N THR A 147 -26.76 -24.92 -18.03
CA THR A 147 -26.56 -24.55 -16.62
C THR A 147 -25.08 -24.52 -16.29
N LYS A 148 -24.34 -25.58 -16.65
CA LYS A 148 -22.91 -25.66 -16.37
C LYS A 148 -22.11 -24.58 -17.12
N ALA A 149 -22.46 -24.25 -18.36
CA ALA A 149 -21.83 -23.16 -19.10
C ALA A 149 -22.08 -21.80 -18.44
N THR A 150 -23.28 -21.59 -17.90
CA THR A 150 -23.65 -20.38 -17.14
C THR A 150 -22.85 -20.27 -15.84
N ASP A 151 -22.66 -21.38 -15.13
CA ASP A 151 -21.84 -21.43 -13.91
C ASP A 151 -20.37 -21.10 -14.23
N VAL A 152 -19.82 -21.68 -15.29
CA VAL A 152 -18.45 -21.39 -15.75
C VAL A 152 -18.29 -19.92 -16.12
N LEU A 153 -19.23 -19.35 -16.87
CA LEU A 153 -19.19 -17.93 -17.24
C LEU A 153 -19.25 -17.03 -16.00
N THR A 154 -20.17 -17.31 -15.07
CA THR A 154 -20.32 -16.54 -13.83
C THR A 154 -19.06 -16.61 -12.96
N ALA A 155 -18.50 -17.81 -12.81
CA ALA A 155 -17.25 -18.00 -12.10
C ALA A 155 -16.08 -17.29 -12.79
N SER A 156 -16.02 -17.31 -14.12
CA SER A 156 -14.97 -16.66 -14.91
C SER A 156 -14.99 -15.15 -14.71
N VAL A 157 -16.17 -14.53 -14.77
CA VAL A 157 -16.34 -13.10 -14.47
C VAL A 157 -15.88 -12.80 -13.06
N LYS A 158 -16.38 -13.52 -12.06
CA LYS A 158 -16.00 -13.33 -10.65
C LYS A 158 -14.48 -13.43 -10.45
N ASN A 159 -13.87 -14.49 -10.95
CA ASN A 159 -12.44 -14.76 -10.80
C ASN A 159 -11.59 -13.73 -11.55
N SER A 160 -12.08 -13.19 -12.66
CA SER A 160 -11.37 -12.13 -13.41
C SER A 160 -11.35 -10.80 -12.65
N PHE A 161 -12.39 -10.47 -11.89
CA PHE A 161 -12.45 -9.24 -11.11
C PHE A 161 -11.83 -9.36 -9.71
N GLN A 162 -11.69 -10.58 -9.18
CA GLN A 162 -11.16 -10.80 -7.84
C GLN A 162 -9.79 -10.15 -7.58
N PRO A 163 -8.76 -10.28 -8.46
CA PRO A 163 -7.45 -9.65 -8.22
C PRO A 163 -7.53 -8.13 -8.07
N ILE A 164 -8.43 -7.48 -8.83
CA ILE A 164 -8.64 -6.03 -8.74
C ILE A 164 -9.32 -5.67 -7.41
N ASN A 165 -10.33 -6.44 -6.99
CA ASN A 165 -10.99 -6.22 -5.70
C ASN A 165 -10.01 -6.39 -4.53
N GLU A 166 -9.12 -7.38 -4.58
CA GLU A 166 -8.07 -7.58 -3.58
C GLU A 166 -7.11 -6.38 -3.51
N ARG A 167 -6.75 -5.76 -4.65
CA ARG A 167 -5.95 -4.53 -4.68
C ARG A 167 -6.66 -3.34 -4.04
N VAL A 168 -7.96 -3.19 -4.29
CA VAL A 168 -8.78 -2.14 -3.66
C VAL A 168 -8.84 -2.34 -2.15
N THR A 169 -9.14 -3.56 -1.69
CA THR A 169 -9.16 -3.90 -0.25
C THR A 169 -7.81 -3.63 0.42
N ALA A 170 -6.71 -4.12 -0.17
CA ALA A 170 -5.37 -3.89 0.37
C ALA A 170 -5.01 -2.40 0.45
N SER A 171 -5.48 -1.59 -0.51
CA SER A 171 -5.27 -0.13 -0.47
C SER A 171 -6.07 0.54 0.64
N VAL A 172 -7.30 0.09 0.88
CA VAL A 172 -8.15 0.57 1.99
C VAL A 172 -7.56 0.17 3.34
N GLU A 173 -7.07 -1.06 3.50
CA GLU A 173 -6.41 -1.52 4.73
C GLU A 173 -5.14 -0.72 5.02
N LYS A 174 -4.31 -0.45 4.00
CA LYS A 174 -3.13 0.43 4.16
C LYS A 174 -3.51 1.85 4.61
N PHE A 175 -4.58 2.40 4.06
CA PHE A 175 -5.06 3.73 4.46
C PHE A 175 -5.58 3.72 5.90
N GLN A 176 -6.28 2.66 6.32
CA GLN A 176 -6.72 2.50 7.70
C GLN A 176 -5.55 2.32 8.67
N ALA A 177 -4.54 1.53 8.31
CA ALA A 177 -3.35 1.31 9.14
C ALA A 177 -2.47 2.55 9.31
N ALA A 178 -2.60 3.53 8.40
CA ALA A 178 -1.86 4.80 8.44
C ALA A 178 -2.59 5.92 9.20
N ARG A 179 -3.83 5.70 9.66
CA ARG A 179 -4.66 6.64 10.42
C ARG A 179 -4.55 6.38 11.93
#